data_AF-A0A6J2YUH9-F1
#
_entry.id   AF-A0A6J2YUH9-F1
#
_cell.length_a   1.000
_cell.length_b   1.000
_cell.length_c   1.000
_cell.angle_alpha   90.00
_cell.angle_beta   90.00
_cell.angle_gamma   90.00
#
_symmetry.space_group_name_H-M   'P 1'
#
loop_
_entity.id
_entity.type
_entity.pdbx_description
1 polymer ?
#
loop_
_entity_poly.entity_id
_entity_poly.type
_entity_poly.pdbx_seq_one_letter_code
_entity_poly.pdbx_strand_id
1 'polypeptide(L)'
;MPQPPIMGDIPAVRLSQVKPFSEVGCDYGGPFSLLRYRARGAKSCKAYICLFVCMATKALHLELVSDLSSETFLGAMRRFISRRGRCNHIYSDCGTNFVGASRELINMLKSAAEQEQISWHFNPPSAPHFDGLWEAGIKSVKTHIKRVIGDQLLTYEKFYTLLVQIEAVLNSRPLCPQSSDPNDLSVLTPGHFLR
;
A
#
# COMPACT_ATOMS: atom_id res chain seq x y z
N MET A 1 49.02 15.01 3.51
CA MET A 1 47.68 14.51 3.88
C MET A 1 46.86 14.41 2.60
N PRO A 2 46.19 13.29 2.31
CA PRO A 2 45.34 13.21 1.13
C PRO A 2 44.14 14.16 1.30
N GLN A 3 43.86 14.96 0.27
CA GLN A 3 42.72 15.86 0.28
C GLN A 3 41.41 15.05 0.22
N PRO A 4 40.38 15.44 0.98
CA PRO A 4 39.07 14.83 0.84
C PRO A 4 38.55 15.05 -0.60
N PRO A 5 37.91 14.05 -1.21
CA PRO A 5 37.35 14.20 -2.55
C PRO A 5 36.30 15.31 -2.55
N ILE A 6 36.35 16.18 -3.56
CA ILE A 6 35.32 17.20 -3.80
C ILE A 6 34.04 16.46 -4.18
N MET A 7 33.10 16.37 -3.24
CA MET A 7 31.76 15.84 -3.52
C MET A 7 31.07 16.84 -4.45
N GLY A 8 30.75 16.40 -5.67
CA GLY A 8 29.95 17.19 -6.60
C GLY A 8 28.58 17.47 -6.00
N ASP A 9 28.05 18.67 -6.25
CA ASP A 9 26.72 19.07 -5.78
C ASP A 9 25.69 17.98 -6.11
N ILE A 10 24.99 17.51 -5.08
CA ILE A 10 23.91 16.55 -5.24
C ILE A 10 22.85 17.25 -6.09
N PRO A 11 22.46 16.72 -7.27
CA PRO A 11 21.48 17.37 -8.12
C PRO A 11 20.19 17.62 -7.33
N ALA A 12 19.57 18.79 -7.48
CA ALA A 12 18.34 19.15 -6.76
C ALA A 12 17.21 18.10 -6.90
N VAL A 13 17.25 17.27 -7.95
CA VAL A 13 16.33 16.12 -8.14
C VAL A 13 16.43 15.07 -7.01
N ARG A 14 17.56 14.98 -6.30
CA ARG A 14 17.75 14.14 -5.12
C ARG A 14 17.27 14.81 -3.82
N LEU A 15 16.93 16.09 -3.86
CA LEU A 15 16.42 16.88 -2.73
C LEU A 15 14.90 17.08 -2.79
N SER A 16 14.20 16.59 -3.83
CA SER A 16 12.74 16.58 -3.79
C SER A 16 12.30 15.56 -2.74
N GLN A 17 11.92 16.05 -1.56
CA GLN A 17 11.12 15.26 -0.62
C GLN A 17 9.78 14.98 -1.29
N VAL A 18 9.71 13.90 -2.06
CA VAL A 18 8.43 13.42 -2.59
C VAL A 18 7.61 13.01 -1.39
N LYS A 19 6.46 13.68 -1.21
CA LYS A 19 5.51 13.35 -0.16
C LYS A 19 5.24 11.83 -0.21
N PRO A 20 5.37 11.11 0.91
CA PRO A 20 5.01 9.71 0.99
C PRO A 20 3.60 9.51 0.43
N PHE A 21 3.43 8.45 -0.36
CA PHE A 21 2.18 8.16 -1.07
C PHE A 21 1.73 9.24 -2.09
N SER A 22 2.62 10.10 -2.59
CA SER A 22 2.30 10.94 -3.75
C SER A 22 2.08 10.10 -5.01
N GLU A 23 2.89 9.05 -5.19
CA GLU A 23 2.73 8.03 -6.23
C GLU A 23 2.44 6.68 -5.58
N VAL A 24 1.32 6.08 -5.96
CA VAL A 24 0.75 4.90 -5.29
C VAL A 24 0.41 3.81 -6.28
N GLY A 25 0.85 2.58 -6.00
CA GLY A 25 0.41 1.37 -6.69
C GLY A 25 -0.69 0.69 -5.88
N CYS A 26 -1.71 0.19 -6.57
CA CYS A 26 -2.87 -0.45 -5.97
C CYS A 26 -3.02 -1.88 -6.48
N ASP A 27 -3.24 -2.82 -5.58
CA ASP A 27 -3.48 -4.22 -5.91
C ASP A 27 -4.39 -4.90 -4.88
N TYR A 28 -4.98 -6.04 -5.25
CA TYR A 28 -5.81 -6.87 -4.40
C TYR A 28 -5.13 -8.19 -4.01
N GLY A 29 -5.08 -8.45 -2.71
CA GLY A 29 -4.73 -9.76 -2.14
C GLY A 29 -5.96 -10.54 -1.72
N GLY A 30 -6.05 -11.81 -2.11
CA GLY A 30 -7.10 -12.71 -1.62
C GLY A 30 -7.46 -13.81 -2.63
N PRO A 31 -8.62 -14.45 -2.47
CA PRO A 31 -9.58 -14.28 -1.36
C PRO A 31 -9.07 -14.88 -0.04
N PHE A 32 -9.54 -14.33 1.08
CA PHE A 32 -9.39 -14.90 2.43
C PHE A 32 -10.76 -15.31 2.99
N SER A 33 -10.82 -16.45 3.67
CA SER A 33 -12.04 -16.92 4.32
C SER A 33 -12.11 -16.40 5.76
N LEU A 34 -13.13 -15.60 6.06
CA LEU A 34 -13.36 -15.04 7.40
C LEU A 34 -14.69 -15.53 7.97
N LEU A 35 -14.81 -15.62 9.29
CA LEU A 35 -16.07 -15.89 9.97
C LEU A 35 -16.93 -14.62 10.02
N ARG A 36 -18.21 -14.73 9.70
CA ARG A 36 -19.14 -13.60 9.81
C ARG A 36 -19.35 -13.17 11.27
N TYR A 37 -19.38 -14.13 12.20
CA TYR A 37 -19.50 -13.90 13.64
C TYR A 37 -18.97 -15.12 14.40
N ARG A 38 -18.76 -14.97 15.72
CA ARG A 38 -18.24 -16.04 16.57
C ARG A 38 -19.37 -16.93 17.08
N ALA A 39 -19.71 -17.98 16.33
CA ALA A 39 -20.62 -19.02 16.80
C ALA A 39 -20.31 -20.39 16.19
N ARG A 40 -20.79 -21.45 16.83
CA ARG A 40 -20.72 -22.81 16.29
C ARG A 40 -21.56 -22.87 15.02
N GLY A 41 -20.97 -23.33 13.92
CA GLY A 41 -21.63 -23.41 12.61
C GLY A 41 -21.70 -22.08 11.82
N ALA A 42 -21.02 -21.02 12.27
CA ALA A 42 -20.97 -19.76 11.54
C ALA A 42 -20.37 -19.96 10.13
N LYS A 43 -21.08 -19.48 9.11
CA LYS A 43 -20.61 -19.53 7.71
C LYS A 43 -19.44 -18.58 7.50
N SER A 44 -18.47 -19.01 6.71
CA SER A 44 -17.40 -18.15 6.23
C SER A 44 -17.86 -17.26 5.07
N CYS A 45 -17.32 -16.05 5.00
CA CYS A 45 -17.42 -15.15 3.85
C CYS A 45 -16.03 -14.88 3.28
N LYS A 46 -15.99 -14.51 2.00
CA LYS A 46 -14.75 -14.03 1.38
C LYS A 46 -14.46 -12.61 1.86
N ALA A 47 -13.18 -12.29 1.95
CA ALA A 47 -12.67 -10.95 2.13
C ALA A 47 -11.38 -10.79 1.31
N TYR A 48 -11.03 -9.55 1.02
CA TYR A 48 -9.85 -9.20 0.22
C TYR A 48 -9.08 -8.07 0.91
N ILE A 49 -7.80 -7.97 0.60
CA ILE A 49 -6.92 -6.91 1.08
C ILE A 49 -6.71 -5.98 -0.10
N CYS A 50 -7.12 -4.73 0.03
CA CYS A 50 -6.69 -3.67 -0.86
C CYS A 50 -5.34 -3.14 -0.35
N LEU A 51 -4.30 -3.32 -1.16
CA LEU A 51 -2.95 -2.86 -0.88
C LEU A 51 -2.72 -1.53 -1.60
N PHE A 52 -2.20 -0.55 -0.88
CA PHE A 52 -1.60 0.65 -1.44
C PHE A 52 -0.10 0.64 -1.13
N VAL A 53 0.74 0.76 -2.14
CA VAL A 53 2.20 0.86 -1.98
C VAL A 53 2.71 2.21 -2.46
N CYS A 54 3.51 2.88 -1.64
CA CYS A 54 4.21 4.09 -2.05
C CYS A 54 5.39 3.76 -2.96
N MET A 55 5.44 4.35 -4.15
CA MET A 55 6.55 4.14 -5.11
C MET A 55 7.87 4.74 -4.62
N ALA A 56 7.82 5.85 -3.89
CA ALA A 56 9.00 6.54 -3.39
C ALA A 56 9.65 5.81 -2.20
N THR A 57 8.84 5.40 -1.21
CA THR A 57 9.35 4.91 0.09
C THR A 57 9.19 3.41 0.28
N LYS A 58 8.45 2.74 -0.61
CA LYS A 58 8.03 1.33 -0.49
C LYS A 58 7.17 1.07 0.76
N ALA A 59 6.63 2.11 1.39
CA ALA A 59 5.69 1.98 2.49
C ALA A 59 4.37 1.36 2.00
N LEU A 60 3.76 0.51 2.83
CA LEU A 60 2.51 -0.16 2.53
C LEU A 60 1.37 0.41 3.39
N HIS A 61 0.18 0.41 2.83
CA HIS A 61 -1.06 0.61 3.54
C HIS A 61 -2.06 -0.48 3.17
N LEU A 62 -2.67 -1.09 4.17
CA LEU A 62 -3.55 -2.25 4.03
C LEU A 62 -4.96 -1.91 4.46
N GLU A 63 -5.92 -2.25 3.60
CA GLU A 63 -7.33 -2.09 3.84
C GLU A 63 -8.06 -3.43 3.65
N LEU A 64 -8.87 -3.82 4.64
CA LEU A 64 -9.74 -4.99 4.50
C LEU A 64 -11.01 -4.58 3.77
N VAL A 65 -11.42 -5.37 2.78
CA VAL A 65 -12.69 -5.18 2.07
C VAL A 65 -13.47 -6.49 1.95
N SER A 66 -14.79 -6.39 1.78
CA SER A 66 -15.69 -7.53 1.69
C SER A 66 -15.69 -8.21 0.31
N ASP A 67 -15.37 -7.46 -0.75
CA ASP A 67 -15.49 -7.89 -2.13
C ASP A 67 -14.55 -7.10 -3.05
N LEU A 68 -14.63 -7.36 -4.35
CA LEU A 68 -13.85 -6.71 -5.41
C LEU A 68 -14.73 -5.72 -6.21
N SER A 69 -15.67 -5.03 -5.59
CA SER A 69 -16.46 -3.99 -6.26
C SER A 69 -15.73 -2.64 -6.29
N SER A 70 -16.11 -1.76 -7.22
CA SER A 70 -15.64 -0.38 -7.26
C SER A 70 -16.00 0.37 -5.97
N GLU A 71 -17.19 0.11 -5.41
CA GLU A 71 -17.68 0.75 -4.19
C GLU A 71 -16.78 0.45 -2.99
N THR A 72 -16.43 -0.83 -2.79
CA THR A 72 -15.56 -1.21 -1.67
C THR A 72 -14.12 -0.75 -1.87
N PHE A 73 -13.63 -0.68 -3.12
CA PHE A 73 -12.37 -0.02 -3.43
C PHE A 73 -12.39 1.47 -3.05
N LEU A 74 -13.41 2.23 -3.46
CA LEU A 74 -13.51 3.65 -3.15
C LEU A 74 -13.61 3.88 -1.63
N GLY A 75 -14.29 2.99 -0.91
CA GLY A 75 -14.28 2.99 0.55
C GLY A 75 -12.87 2.82 1.13
N ALA A 76 -12.10 1.87 0.62
CA ALA A 76 -10.69 1.67 1.01
C ALA A 76 -9.82 2.88 0.66
N MET A 77 -9.97 3.44 -0.54
CA MET A 77 -9.24 4.62 -1.00
C MET A 77 -9.52 5.85 -0.12
N ARG A 78 -10.76 6.09 0.27
CA ARG A 78 -11.10 7.18 1.19
C ARG A 78 -10.41 7.00 2.54
N ARG A 79 -10.45 5.79 3.12
CA ARG A 79 -9.74 5.50 4.39
C ARG A 79 -8.23 5.66 4.25
N PHE A 80 -7.66 5.24 3.13
CA PHE A 80 -6.25 5.45 2.80
C PHE A 80 -5.90 6.94 2.74
N ILE A 81 -6.62 7.75 1.95
CA ILE A 81 -6.38 9.19 1.83
C ILE A 81 -6.54 9.88 3.19
N SER A 82 -7.53 9.51 3.99
CA SER A 82 -7.72 10.07 5.33
C SER A 82 -6.57 9.75 6.29
N ARG A 83 -5.88 8.61 6.11
CA ARG A 83 -4.78 8.17 6.98
C ARG A 83 -3.39 8.57 6.47
N ARG A 84 -3.18 8.68 5.16
CA ARG A 84 -1.88 8.90 4.50
C ARG A 84 -1.80 10.21 3.73
N GLY A 85 -2.91 10.93 3.61
CA GLY A 85 -3.05 12.12 2.80
C GLY A 85 -3.32 11.81 1.33
N ARG A 86 -3.71 12.85 0.60
CA ARG A 86 -4.00 12.79 -0.84
C ARG A 86 -2.78 12.37 -1.66
N CYS A 87 -2.97 11.44 -2.59
CA CYS A 87 -1.99 11.07 -3.61
C CYS A 87 -2.16 11.93 -4.88
N ASN A 88 -1.13 11.99 -5.71
CA ASN A 88 -1.16 12.67 -7.00
C ASN A 88 -1.38 11.67 -8.14
N HIS A 89 -0.76 10.49 -8.04
CA HIS A 89 -0.81 9.45 -9.05
C HIS A 89 -1.18 8.09 -8.45
N ILE A 90 -2.11 7.40 -9.11
CA ILE A 90 -2.50 6.02 -8.82
C ILE A 90 -2.15 5.14 -10.02
N TYR A 91 -1.54 3.99 -9.74
CA TYR A 91 -1.22 2.95 -10.73
C TYR A 91 -1.95 1.67 -10.34
N SER A 92 -2.68 1.05 -11.27
CA SER A 92 -3.38 -0.23 -11.04
C SER A 92 -3.42 -1.08 -12.32
N ASP A 93 -3.79 -2.35 -12.19
CA ASP A 93 -4.19 -3.15 -13.34
C ASP A 93 -5.53 -2.68 -13.94
N CYS A 94 -5.89 -3.24 -15.11
CA CYS A 94 -7.15 -2.98 -15.81
C CYS A 94 -8.36 -3.75 -15.23
N GLY A 95 -8.30 -4.18 -13.97
CA GLY A 95 -9.40 -4.82 -13.27
C GLY A 95 -10.67 -3.97 -13.31
N THR A 96 -11.83 -4.59 -13.54
CA THR A 96 -13.10 -3.90 -13.75
C THR A 96 -13.52 -3.03 -12.55
N ASN A 97 -13.12 -3.43 -11.36
CA ASN A 97 -13.25 -2.70 -10.10
C ASN A 97 -12.46 -1.38 -10.10
N PHE A 98 -11.20 -1.40 -10.56
CA PHE A 98 -10.38 -0.19 -10.65
C PHE A 98 -10.84 0.72 -11.79
N VAL A 99 -11.22 0.15 -12.93
CA VAL A 99 -11.79 0.90 -14.06
C VAL A 99 -13.07 1.62 -13.64
N GLY A 100 -13.97 0.93 -12.94
CA GLY A 100 -15.19 1.52 -12.40
C GLY A 100 -14.90 2.61 -11.36
N ALA A 101 -14.04 2.32 -10.39
CA ALA A 101 -13.65 3.28 -9.35
C ALA A 101 -12.99 4.55 -9.92
N SER A 102 -12.14 4.42 -10.94
CA SER A 102 -11.52 5.55 -11.63
C SER A 102 -12.56 6.46 -12.27
N ARG A 103 -13.55 5.89 -12.97
CA ARG A 103 -14.67 6.66 -13.55
C ARG A 103 -15.47 7.39 -12.48
N GLU A 104 -15.82 6.69 -11.39
CA GLU A 104 -16.57 7.28 -10.28
C GLU A 104 -15.79 8.41 -9.59
N LEU A 105 -14.49 8.21 -9.37
CA LEU A 105 -13.60 9.22 -8.80
C LEU A 105 -13.55 10.48 -9.67
N ILE A 106 -13.34 10.33 -10.99
CA ILE A 106 -13.31 11.46 -11.92
C ILE A 106 -14.64 12.24 -11.88
N ASN A 107 -15.77 11.54 -11.80
CA ASN A 107 -17.08 12.18 -11.71
C ASN A 107 -17.23 12.97 -10.40
N MET A 108 -16.82 12.39 -9.25
CA MET A 108 -16.86 13.07 -7.96
C MET A 108 -15.99 14.33 -7.93
N LEU A 109 -14.75 14.24 -8.43
CA LEU A 109 -13.82 15.38 -8.48
C LEU A 109 -14.35 16.53 -9.35
N LYS A 110 -14.96 16.19 -10.50
CA LYS A 110 -15.62 17.18 -11.38
C LYS A 110 -16.80 17.85 -10.68
N SER A 111 -17.64 17.10 -9.98
CA SER A 111 -18.78 17.65 -9.23
C SER A 111 -18.35 18.56 -8.08
N ALA A 112 -17.19 18.30 -7.46
CA ALA A 112 -16.64 19.10 -6.38
C ALA A 112 -15.88 20.37 -6.86
N ALA A 113 -15.76 20.58 -8.18
CA ALA A 113 -14.95 21.65 -8.77
C ALA A 113 -13.48 21.65 -8.28
N GLU A 114 -12.95 20.49 -7.92
CA GLU A 114 -11.57 20.35 -7.47
C GLU A 114 -10.59 20.52 -8.65
N GLN A 115 -9.71 21.52 -8.54
CA GLN A 115 -8.71 21.83 -9.58
C GLN A 115 -7.53 20.86 -9.56
N GLU A 116 -7.21 20.27 -8.41
CA GLU A 116 -6.09 19.33 -8.28
C GLU A 116 -6.59 17.88 -8.46
N GLN A 117 -6.56 17.34 -9.68
CA GLN A 117 -7.07 15.99 -9.93
C GLN A 117 -6.04 14.89 -9.63
N ILE A 118 -6.51 13.81 -9.00
CA ILE A 118 -5.73 12.56 -8.88
C ILE A 118 -5.65 11.93 -10.28
N SER A 119 -4.44 11.74 -10.78
CA SER A 119 -4.20 11.10 -12.07
C SER A 119 -4.16 9.58 -11.91
N TRP A 120 -5.03 8.87 -12.64
CA TRP A 120 -5.07 7.41 -12.62
C TRP A 120 -4.43 6.84 -13.88
N HIS A 121 -3.49 5.92 -13.69
CA HIS A 121 -2.76 5.22 -14.74
C HIS A 121 -3.08 3.73 -14.66
N PHE A 122 -3.46 3.16 -15.80
CA PHE A 122 -3.69 1.73 -15.92
C PHE A 122 -2.48 1.07 -16.57
N ASN A 123 -1.99 0.01 -15.95
CA ASN A 123 -0.88 -0.76 -16.51
C ASN A 123 -1.31 -1.38 -17.85
N PRO A 124 -0.47 -1.29 -18.89
CA PRO A 124 -0.65 -2.10 -20.08
C PRO A 124 -0.71 -3.59 -19.67
N PRO A 125 -1.50 -4.44 -20.35
CA PRO A 125 -1.62 -5.87 -20.05
C PRO A 125 -0.29 -6.65 -20.03
N SER A 126 0.80 -6.06 -20.51
CA SER A 126 2.11 -6.67 -20.70
C SER A 126 3.25 -5.89 -20.02
N ALA A 127 2.98 -5.09 -18.98
CA ALA A 127 3.99 -4.25 -18.31
C ALA A 127 4.41 -4.77 -16.91
N PRO A 128 5.17 -5.88 -16.82
CA PRO A 128 5.54 -6.54 -15.56
C PRO A 128 6.47 -5.71 -14.65
N HIS A 129 7.07 -4.63 -15.16
CA HIS A 129 8.01 -3.81 -14.38
C HIS A 129 7.32 -3.05 -13.22
N PHE A 130 6.05 -2.69 -13.37
CA PHE A 130 5.29 -2.05 -12.30
C PHE A 130 4.74 -3.06 -11.29
N ASP A 131 4.33 -4.25 -11.75
CA ASP A 131 3.70 -5.28 -10.92
C ASP A 131 4.60 -5.81 -9.78
N GLY A 132 5.91 -5.88 -10.00
CA GLY A 132 6.82 -6.53 -9.05
C GLY A 132 6.82 -5.94 -7.63
N LEU A 133 6.57 -4.64 -7.47
CA LEU A 133 6.62 -4.00 -6.14
C LEU A 133 5.40 -4.33 -5.28
N TRP A 134 4.18 -4.21 -5.83
CA TRP A 134 2.98 -4.57 -5.09
C TRP A 134 2.74 -6.08 -5.04
N GLU A 135 3.14 -6.85 -6.06
CA GLU A 135 3.13 -8.33 -5.99
C GLU A 135 3.98 -8.83 -4.82
N ALA A 136 5.19 -8.26 -4.65
CA ALA A 136 6.05 -8.55 -3.50
C ALA A 136 5.40 -8.11 -2.18
N GLY A 137 4.67 -6.99 -2.17
CA GLY A 137 3.86 -6.52 -1.05
C GLY A 137 2.78 -7.53 -0.64
N ILE A 138 1.93 -7.94 -1.58
CA ILE A 138 0.89 -8.95 -1.38
C ILE A 138 1.48 -10.28 -0.91
N LYS A 139 2.59 -10.72 -1.51
CA LYS A 139 3.29 -11.96 -1.11
C LYS A 139 3.77 -11.87 0.34
N SER A 140 4.33 -10.73 0.75
CA SER A 140 4.82 -10.51 2.11
C SER A 140 3.67 -10.51 3.12
N VAL A 141 2.55 -9.84 2.80
CA VAL A 141 1.33 -9.84 3.61
C VAL A 141 0.78 -11.26 3.79
N LYS A 142 0.59 -12.00 2.68
CA LYS A 142 0.12 -13.40 2.71
C LYS A 142 1.01 -14.30 3.56
N THR A 143 2.34 -14.12 3.45
CA THR A 143 3.32 -14.87 4.24
C THR A 143 3.15 -14.60 5.73
N HIS A 144 3.01 -13.34 6.15
CA HIS A 144 2.79 -13.01 7.56
C HIS A 144 1.45 -13.55 8.08
N ILE A 145 0.37 -13.44 7.31
CA ILE A 145 -0.92 -14.02 7.68
C ILE A 145 -0.77 -15.52 7.94
N LYS A 146 -0.21 -16.28 6.97
CA LYS A 146 -0.05 -17.73 7.12
C LYS A 146 0.81 -18.10 8.33
N ARG A 147 1.86 -17.33 8.63
CA ARG A 147 2.72 -17.58 9.81
C ARG A 147 2.03 -17.30 11.14
N VAL A 148 1.18 -16.27 11.20
CA VAL A 148 0.55 -15.86 12.47
C VAL A 148 -0.68 -16.70 12.80
N ILE A 149 -1.53 -17.00 11.81
CA ILE A 149 -2.82 -17.68 12.06
C ILE A 149 -2.95 -19.07 11.41
N GLY A 150 -2.02 -19.48 10.56
CA GLY A 150 -2.11 -20.75 9.85
C GLY A 150 -3.39 -20.85 9.01
N ASP A 151 -4.25 -21.80 9.37
CA ASP A 151 -5.55 -22.04 8.73
C ASP A 151 -6.74 -21.61 9.61
N GLN A 152 -6.47 -20.92 10.72
CA GLN A 152 -7.52 -20.42 11.60
C GLN A 152 -8.38 -19.36 10.90
N LEU A 153 -9.71 -19.53 10.96
CA LEU A 153 -10.65 -18.52 10.48
C LEU A 153 -10.86 -17.44 11.56
N LEU A 154 -10.54 -16.20 11.22
CA LEU A 154 -10.79 -15.03 12.07
C LEU A 154 -12.11 -14.35 11.69
N THR A 155 -12.71 -13.62 12.64
CA THR A 155 -13.78 -12.67 12.32
C THR A 155 -13.21 -11.45 11.59
N TYR A 156 -14.08 -10.68 10.92
CA TYR A 156 -13.68 -9.47 10.20
C TYR A 156 -12.82 -8.51 11.06
N GLU A 157 -13.28 -8.18 12.26
CA GLU A 157 -12.57 -7.26 13.17
C GLU A 157 -11.20 -7.79 13.63
N LYS A 158 -11.12 -9.09 13.91
CA LYS A 158 -9.86 -9.74 14.30
C LYS A 158 -8.86 -9.77 13.15
N PHE A 159 -9.34 -10.06 11.95
CA PHE A 159 -8.50 -10.05 10.75
C PHE A 159 -8.04 -8.62 10.42
N TYR A 160 -8.91 -7.63 10.54
CA TYR A 160 -8.54 -6.22 10.39
C TYR A 160 -7.44 -5.81 11.37
N THR A 161 -7.58 -6.17 12.65
CA THR A 161 -6.55 -5.93 13.68
C THR A 161 -5.22 -6.56 13.30
N LEU A 162 -5.24 -7.81 12.85
CA LEU A 162 -4.04 -8.50 12.37
C LEU A 162 -3.40 -7.77 11.18
N LEU A 163 -4.20 -7.27 10.22
CA LEU A 163 -3.67 -6.52 9.08
C LEU A 163 -2.97 -5.24 9.50
N VAL A 164 -3.53 -4.50 10.47
CA VAL A 164 -2.89 -3.29 11.01
C VAL A 164 -1.54 -3.63 11.65
N GLN A 165 -1.44 -4.74 12.38
CA GLN A 165 -0.18 -5.20 12.96
C GLN A 165 0.83 -5.63 11.89
N ILE A 166 0.38 -6.33 10.84
CA ILE A 166 1.22 -6.73 9.71
C ILE A 166 1.72 -5.49 8.94
N GLU A 167 0.87 -4.48 8.72
CA GLU A 167 1.28 -3.20 8.12
C GLU A 167 2.41 -2.55 8.93
N ALA A 168 2.29 -2.50 10.25
CA ALA A 168 3.32 -1.95 11.13
C ALA A 168 4.64 -2.73 11.02
N VAL A 169 4.60 -4.06 11.01
CA VAL A 169 5.79 -4.91 10.84
C VAL A 169 6.44 -4.68 9.48
N LEU A 170 5.66 -4.70 8.40
CA LEU A 170 6.19 -4.52 7.04
C LEU A 170 6.77 -3.13 6.84
N ASN A 171 6.20 -2.10 7.46
CA ASN A 171 6.74 -0.75 7.41
C ASN A 171 7.93 -0.52 8.35
N SER A 172 8.24 -1.46 9.25
CA SER A 172 9.43 -1.41 10.12
C SER A 172 10.63 -2.17 9.54
N ARG A 173 10.50 -2.74 8.33
CA ARG A 173 11.58 -3.48 7.68
C ARG A 173 12.74 -2.56 7.27
N PRO A 174 14.00 -3.00 7.35
CA PRO A 174 15.15 -2.22 6.92
C PRO A 174 15.16 -2.02 5.40
N LEU A 175 15.47 -0.81 4.94
CA LEU A 175 15.75 -0.46 3.54
C LEU A 175 17.25 -0.35 3.29
N CYS A 176 17.95 0.43 4.12
CA CYS A 176 19.39 0.59 4.09
C CYS A 176 19.90 1.06 5.47
N PRO A 177 21.21 0.92 5.76
CA PRO A 177 21.83 1.57 6.92
C PRO A 177 21.65 3.09 6.85
N GLN A 178 21.51 3.76 8.00
CA GLN A 178 21.45 5.24 8.05
C GLN A 178 22.84 5.87 8.08
N SER A 179 23.84 5.11 8.50
CA SER A 179 25.22 5.54 8.66
C SER A 179 26.17 4.57 7.96
N SER A 180 27.36 5.07 7.63
CA SER A 180 28.49 4.24 7.19
C SER A 180 29.33 3.73 8.35
N ASP A 181 29.03 4.12 9.59
CA ASP A 181 29.68 3.59 10.79
C ASP A 181 29.26 2.12 10.99
N PRO A 182 30.20 1.15 10.98
CA PRO A 182 29.88 -0.26 11.18
C PRO A 182 29.33 -0.59 12.58
N ASN A 183 29.47 0.31 13.56
CA ASN A 183 28.90 0.16 14.90
C ASN A 183 27.49 0.75 15.03
N ASP A 184 27.05 1.54 14.04
CA ASP A 184 25.70 2.09 14.02
C ASP A 184 24.74 1.11 13.33
N LEU A 185 23.93 0.43 14.14
CA LEU A 185 22.94 -0.55 13.67
C LEU A 185 21.61 0.11 13.25
N SER A 186 21.54 1.44 13.22
CA SER A 186 20.34 2.16 12.81
C SER A 186 20.06 1.96 11.32
N VAL A 187 18.79 1.70 11.01
CA VAL A 187 18.33 1.39 9.65
C VAL A 187 17.21 2.34 9.25
N LEU A 188 17.25 2.78 8.00
CA LEU A 188 16.14 3.51 7.41
C LEU A 188 15.03 2.50 7.12
N THR A 189 13.81 2.78 7.60
CA THR A 189 12.63 1.95 7.34
C THR A 189 11.59 2.75 6.56
N PRO A 190 10.67 2.11 5.82
CA PRO A 190 9.56 2.83 5.19
C PRO A 190 8.74 3.64 6.20
N GLY A 191 8.59 3.14 7.42
CA GLY A 191 7.88 3.77 8.52
C GLY A 191 8.49 5.09 8.97
N HIS A 192 9.79 5.32 8.74
CA HIS A 192 10.43 6.61 9.02
C HIS A 192 9.88 7.75 8.17
N PHE A 193 9.23 7.43 7.04
CA PHE A 193 8.59 8.42 6.17
C PHE A 193 7.11 8.64 6.50
N LEU A 194 6.52 7.91 7.45
CA LEU A 194 5.06 7.94 7.71
C LEU A 194 4.67 8.76 8.95
N ARG A 195 5.62 9.50 9.52
CA ARG A 195 5.46 10.29 10.74
C ARG A 195 5.51 11.78 10.43
#